data_AF-A0A9X5H9C1-F1
#
_entry.id   AF-A0A9X5H9C1-F1
#
_cell.length_a   1.000
_cell.length_b   1.000
_cell.length_c   1.000
_cell.angle_alpha   90.00
_cell.angle_beta   90.00
_cell.angle_gamma   90.00
#
_symmetry.space_group_name_H-M   'P 1'
#
loop_
_entity.id
_entity.type
_entity.pdbx_description
1 polymer ?
#
loop_
_entity_poly.entity_id
_entity_poly.type
_entity_poly.pdbx_seq_one_letter_code
_entity_poly.pdbx_strand_id
1 'polypeptide(L)'
;MTLEFFNIKKSYKNIMAVEDINLQFKEGIYGLLGENGAGKTTLLNMMAIAVIFSFMLIMGTGIFGQLFDNDISGKIIDFFS
;
A
#
# COMPACT_ATOMS: atom_id res chain seq x y z
N MET A 1 19.44 0.38 5.83
CA MET A 1 18.08 0.35 6.42
C MET A 1 17.29 -0.74 5.70
N THR A 2 16.42 -1.49 6.39
CA THR A 2 15.59 -2.53 5.76
C THR A 2 14.11 -2.17 5.88
N LEU A 3 13.33 -2.47 4.84
CA LEU A 3 11.87 -2.36 4.86
C LEU A 3 11.29 -3.77 5.00
N GLU A 4 10.47 -3.99 6.01
CA GLU A 4 9.98 -5.32 6.38
C GLU A 4 8.46 -5.34 6.45
N PHE A 5 7.88 -6.38 5.88
CA PHE A 5 6.46 -6.72 5.95
C PHE A 5 6.34 -8.09 6.60
N PHE A 6 5.58 -8.19 7.68
CA PHE A 6 5.38 -9.44 8.41
C PHE A 6 3.91 -9.83 8.39
N ASN A 7 3.64 -11.06 7.93
CA ASN A 7 2.32 -11.67 7.91
C ASN A 7 1.23 -10.76 7.34
N ILE A 8 1.52 -10.09 6.22
CA ILE A 8 0.56 -9.17 5.62
C ILE A 8 -0.54 -9.96 4.91
N LYS A 9 -1.78 -9.50 5.12
CA LYS A 9 -2.98 -10.09 4.51
C LYS A 9 -3.88 -8.98 3.97
N LYS A 10 -4.51 -9.23 2.82
CA LYS A 10 -5.55 -8.35 2.27
C LYS A 10 -6.57 -9.16 1.49
N SER A 11 -7.82 -8.99 1.86
CA SER A 11 -8.97 -9.51 1.14
C SER A 11 -9.79 -8.38 0.52
N TYR A 12 -10.42 -8.69 -0.60
CA TYR A 12 -11.44 -7.87 -1.24
C TYR A 12 -12.71 -8.70 -1.37
N LYS A 13 -13.77 -8.30 -0.67
CA LYS A 13 -15.00 -9.09 -0.53
C LYS A 13 -14.66 -10.51 -0.08
N ASN A 14 -14.90 -11.52 -0.93
CA ASN A 14 -14.65 -12.93 -0.63
C ASN A 14 -13.35 -13.47 -1.26
N ILE A 15 -12.53 -12.61 -1.89
CA ILE A 15 -11.29 -13.00 -2.54
C ILE A 15 -10.12 -12.59 -1.67
N MET A 16 -9.25 -13.54 -1.33
CA MET A 16 -7.98 -13.25 -0.69
C MET A 16 -6.95 -12.88 -1.75
N ALA A 17 -6.56 -11.61 -1.80
CA ALA A 17 -5.63 -11.09 -2.80
C ALA A 17 -4.17 -11.19 -2.35
N VAL A 18 -3.93 -11.10 -1.04
CA VAL A 18 -2.63 -11.30 -0.41
C VAL A 18 -2.85 -12.11 0.86
N GLU A 19 -2.12 -13.22 1.01
CA GLU A 19 -2.20 -14.14 2.15
C GLU A 19 -0.78 -14.43 2.67
N ASP A 20 -0.57 -14.21 3.97
CA ASP A 20 0.58 -14.67 4.75
C ASP A 20 1.95 -14.34 4.13
N ILE A 21 2.05 -13.17 3.50
CA ILE A 21 3.29 -12.72 2.86
C ILE A 21 4.24 -12.13 3.91
N ASN A 22 5.50 -12.58 3.87
CA ASN A 22 6.61 -12.00 4.63
C ASN A 22 7.68 -11.53 3.65
N LEU A 23 8.03 -10.24 3.66
CA LEU A 23 8.98 -9.65 2.72
C LEU A 23 9.98 -8.77 3.47
N GLN A 24 11.24 -8.83 3.04
CA GLN A 24 12.29 -7.94 3.50
C GLN A 24 12.98 -7.34 2.27
N PHE A 25 12.98 -6.02 2.20
CA PHE A 25 13.67 -5.25 1.17
C PHE A 25 14.89 -4.57 1.77
N LYS A 26 16.00 -4.65 1.04
CA LYS A 26 17.21 -3.86 1.28
C LYS A 26 17.28 -2.80 0.19
N GLU A 27 18.28 -1.93 0.23
CA GLU A 27 18.50 -1.00 -0.89
C GLU A 27 18.71 -1.77 -2.20
N GLY A 28 17.98 -1.39 -3.23
CA GLY A 28 18.02 -2.05 -4.53
C GLY A 28 16.77 -1.79 -5.36
N ILE A 29 16.72 -2.43 -6.52
CA ILE A 29 15.59 -2.39 -7.45
C ILE A 29 14.95 -3.78 -7.46
N TYR A 30 13.63 -3.83 -7.29
CA TYR A 30 12.86 -5.06 -7.23
C TYR A 30 11.77 -5.07 -8.31
N GLY A 31 11.53 -6.23 -8.91
CA GLY A 31 10.44 -6.45 -9.86
C GLY A 31 9.39 -7.38 -9.24
N LEU A 32 8.12 -6.97 -9.27
CA LEU A 32 7.02 -7.80 -8.82
C LEU A 32 6.44 -8.57 -10.01
N LEU A 33 6.67 -9.88 -10.03
CA LEU A 33 6.32 -10.79 -11.13
C LEU A 33 5.22 -11.77 -10.69
N GLY A 34 4.39 -12.18 -11.65
CA GLY A 34 3.27 -13.10 -11.41
C GLY A 34 2.20 -12.98 -12.50
N GLU A 35 1.18 -13.81 -12.43
CA GLU A 35 0.05 -13.80 -13.38
C GLU A 35 -0.93 -12.64 -13.11
N ASN A 36 -1.82 -12.35 -14.06
CA ASN A 36 -2.90 -11.39 -13.84
C ASN A 36 -3.83 -11.92 -12.73
N GLY A 37 -4.10 -11.08 -11.72
CA GLY A 37 -4.88 -11.49 -10.55
C GLY A 37 -4.06 -12.05 -9.37
N ALA A 38 -2.74 -12.22 -9.51
CA ALA A 38 -1.87 -12.72 -8.43
C ALA A 38 -1.67 -11.76 -7.23
N GLY A 39 -2.44 -10.66 -7.13
CA GLY A 39 -2.33 -9.71 -6.03
C GLY A 39 -1.19 -8.69 -6.14
N LYS A 40 -0.53 -8.56 -7.30
CA LYS A 40 0.62 -7.64 -7.48
C LYS A 40 0.27 -6.17 -7.19
N THR A 41 -0.80 -5.67 -7.82
CA THR A 41 -1.28 -4.29 -7.59
C THR A 41 -1.75 -4.12 -6.15
N THR A 42 -2.41 -5.12 -5.57
CA THR A 42 -2.80 -5.11 -4.16
C THR A 42 -1.59 -4.93 -3.25
N LEU A 43 -0.53 -5.71 -3.46
CA LEU A 43 0.69 -5.65 -2.67
C LEU A 43 1.36 -4.27 -2.80
N LEU A 44 1.49 -3.74 -4.02
CA LEU A 44 2.04 -2.41 -4.25
C LEU A 44 1.20 -1.31 -3.58
N ASN A 45 -0.13 -1.40 -3.64
CA ASN A 45 -1.00 -0.43 -3.00
C ASN A 45 -0.84 -0.44 -1.48
N MET A 46 -0.74 -1.62 -0.86
CA MET A 46 -0.46 -1.75 0.57
C MET A 46 0.87 -1.09 0.95
N MET A 47 1.92 -1.31 0.15
CA MET A 47 3.22 -0.67 0.38
C MET A 47 3.14 0.85 0.28
N ALA A 48 2.46 1.38 -0.74
CA ALA A 48 2.29 2.81 -0.92
C ALA A 48 1.52 3.45 0.24
N ILE A 49 0.44 2.82 0.71
CA ILE A 49 -0.33 3.29 1.87
C ILE A 49 0.53 3.34 3.13
N ALA A 50 1.35 2.31 3.37
CA ALA A 50 2.22 2.28 4.54
C ALA A 50 3.19 3.47 4.55
N VAL A 51 3.80 3.79 3.40
CA VAL A 51 4.70 4.94 3.25
C VAL A 51 3.96 6.27 3.45
N ILE A 52 2.79 6.43 2.82
CA ILE A 52 1.96 7.64 2.98
C ILE A 52 1.56 7.82 4.45
N PHE A 53 1.16 6.75 5.12
CA PHE A 53 0.76 6.77 6.53
C PHE A 53 1.94 7.16 7.43
N SER A 54 3.12 6.60 7.21
CA SER A 54 4.33 7.01 7.92
C SER A 54 4.65 8.49 7.72
N PHE A 55 4.50 9.00 6.50
CA PHE A 55 4.73 10.42 6.21
C PHE A 55 3.68 11.33 6.87
N MET A 56 2.42 10.92 6.85
CA MET A 56 1.32 11.60 7.55
C MET A 56 1.56 11.67 9.05
N LEU A 57 2.08 10.59 9.67
CA LEU A 57 2.42 10.57 11.08
C LEU A 57 3.53 11.59 11.42
N ILE A 58 4.48 11.81 10.51
CA ILE A 58 5.58 12.77 10.70
C ILE A 58 5.11 14.21 10.51
N MET A 59 4.28 14.47 9.49
CA MET A 59 3.83 15.83 9.13
C MET A 59 2.61 16.33 9.91
N GLY A 60 1.82 15.43 10.50
CA GLY A 60 0.55 15.75 11.14
C GLY A 60 -0.63 15.75 10.17
N THR A 61 -1.83 15.50 10.70
CA THR A 61 -3.06 15.27 9.92
C THR A 61 -3.61 16.51 9.22
N GLY A 62 -3.26 17.71 9.66
CA GLY A 62 -3.76 18.97 9.08
C GLY A 62 -3.22 19.25 7.67
N ILE A 63 -1.98 18.85 7.38
CA ILE A 63 -1.35 19.01 6.06
C ILE A 63 -1.92 17.99 5.07
N PHE A 64 -2.27 16.81 5.56
CA PHE A 64 -2.92 15.76 4.77
C PHE A 64 -4.24 16.27 4.19
N GLY A 65 -5.11 16.87 5.00
CA GLY A 65 -6.40 17.42 4.53
C GLY A 65 -6.27 18.41 3.36
N GLN A 66 -5.20 19.21 3.33
CA GLN A 66 -4.93 20.16 2.24
C GLN A 66 -4.35 19.49 0.99
N LEU A 67 -3.57 18.42 1.13
CA LEU A 67 -3.03 17.64 0.01
C LEU A 67 -4.10 16.82 -0.72
N PHE A 68 -5.21 16.50 -0.06
CA PHE A 68 -6.28 15.64 -0.59
C PHE A 68 -7.57 16.40 -0.95
N ASP A 69 -7.52 17.73 -0.99
CA ASP A 69 -8.72 18.54 -1.17
C ASP A 69 -9.28 18.46 -2.62
N ASN A 70 -10.57 18.16 -2.67
CA ASN A 70 -11.56 18.11 -3.76
C ASN A 70 -11.35 17.23 -5.03
N ASP A 71 -10.14 16.88 -5.48
CA ASP A 71 -9.97 16.06 -6.73
C ASP A 71 -9.37 14.67 -6.52
N ILE A 72 -8.67 14.45 -5.39
CA ILE A 72 -7.92 13.22 -5.13
C ILE A 72 -8.72 12.25 -4.23
N SER A 73 -9.70 12.75 -3.48
CA SER A 73 -10.55 11.97 -2.57
C SER A 73 -11.23 10.79 -3.26
N GLY A 74 -11.81 10.99 -4.46
CA GLY A 74 -12.41 9.92 -5.25
C GLY A 74 -11.41 8.84 -5.68
N LYS A 75 -10.23 9.24 -6.19
CA LYS A 75 -9.17 8.31 -6.61
C LYS A 75 -8.57 7.52 -5.46
N ILE A 76 -8.57 8.10 -4.26
CA ILE A 76 -8.08 7.44 -3.05
C ILE A 76 -9.07 6.42 -2.53
N ILE A 77 -10.36 6.76 -2.53
CA ILE A 77 -11.41 5.81 -2.18
C ILE A 77 -11.39 4.62 -3.16
N ASP A 78 -11.14 4.86 -4.45
CA ASP A 78 -10.93 3.81 -5.46
C ASP A 78 -9.63 3.02 -5.23
N PHE A 79 -8.59 3.65 -4.68
CA PHE A 79 -7.34 2.99 -4.34
C PHE A 79 -7.45 2.09 -3.10
N PHE A 80 -8.33 2.46 -2.16
CA PHE A 80 -8.61 1.71 -0.94
C PHE A 80 -9.73 0.66 -1.11
N SER A 81 -10.62 0.82 -2.10
CA SER A 81 -11.65 -0.16 -2.51
C SER A 81 -11.07 -1.34 -3.29
#